data_AF-A0A099XWP2-F1
#
_entry.id   AF-A0A099XWP2-F1
#
_cell.length_a   1.000
_cell.length_b   1.000
_cell.length_c   1.000
_cell.angle_alpha   90.00
_cell.angle_beta   90.00
_cell.angle_gamma   90.00
#
_symmetry.space_group_name_H-M   'P 1'
#
loop_
_entity.id
_entity.type
_entity.pdbx_description
1 polymer ?
#
loop_
_entity_poly.entity_id
_entity_poly.type
_entity_poly.pdbx_seq_one_letter_code
_entity_poly.pdbx_strand_id
1 'polypeptide(L)'
;MKLLSNHPTEVLILFFLIITFVLSGIEKIFDWKGNVTFIKGHFKNSPLKNSVPLLLAILLILEIVASILMIIGVYQIYTSEAKEIALIGIELSAISIIFMLIGQRLAKDYPGAMSLGVYFMITLWGVYLLNS
;
A
#
# COMPACT_ATOMS: atom_id res chain seq x y z
N MET A 1 -29.36 -0.54 0.94
CA MET A 1 -27.95 -0.94 0.68
C MET A 1 -27.58 -2.02 1.69
N LYS A 2 -27.19 -3.22 1.25
CA LYS A 2 -26.58 -4.21 2.15
C LYS A 2 -25.27 -3.59 2.67
N LEU A 3 -25.14 -3.42 3.98
CA LEU A 3 -24.06 -2.65 4.60
C LEU A 3 -22.65 -3.19 4.28
N LEU A 4 -22.51 -4.41 3.72
CA LEU A 4 -21.23 -5.07 3.43
C LEU A 4 -21.22 -5.93 2.15
N SER A 5 -22.04 -5.60 1.14
CA SER A 5 -22.14 -6.39 -0.11
C SER A 5 -22.48 -7.87 0.17
N ASN A 6 -22.44 -8.73 -0.86
CA ASN A 6 -22.31 -10.18 -0.70
C ASN A 6 -20.85 -10.59 -0.39
N HIS A 7 -19.91 -9.64 -0.42
CA HIS A 7 -18.45 -9.82 -0.26
C HIS A 7 -17.90 -9.06 0.96
N PRO A 8 -18.33 -9.38 2.20
CA PRO A 8 -17.98 -8.61 3.38
C PRO A 8 -16.48 -8.63 3.69
N THR A 9 -15.81 -9.77 3.49
CA THR A 9 -14.40 -9.94 3.84
C THR A 9 -13.50 -9.15 2.89
N GLU A 10 -13.79 -9.23 1.59
CA GLU A 10 -13.07 -8.53 0.53
C GLU A 10 -13.16 -7.01 0.72
N VAL A 11 -14.37 -6.52 1.01
CA VAL A 11 -14.62 -5.09 1.25
C VAL A 11 -13.90 -4.59 2.50
N LEU A 12 -13.88 -5.37 3.59
CA LEU A 12 -13.16 -4.99 4.81
C LEU A 12 -11.64 -4.93 4.61
N ILE A 13 -11.06 -5.88 3.86
CA ILE A 13 -9.64 -5.86 3.50
C ILE A 13 -9.33 -4.65 2.61
N LEU A 14 -10.16 -4.38 1.60
CA LEU A 14 -10.01 -3.22 0.74
C LEU A 14 -10.04 -1.92 1.56
N PHE A 15 -10.99 -1.76 2.48
CA PHE A 15 -11.03 -0.57 3.34
C PHE A 15 -9.80 -0.41 4.22
N PHE A 16 -9.30 -1.50 4.81
CA PHE A 16 -8.07 -1.48 5.60
C PHE A 16 -6.87 -0.97 4.78
N LEU A 17 -6.70 -1.49 3.55
CA LEU A 17 -5.63 -1.09 2.65
C LEU A 17 -5.83 0.35 2.13
N ILE A 18 -7.04 0.73 1.74
CA ILE A 18 -7.37 2.10 1.30
C ILE A 18 -7.00 3.10 2.39
N ILE A 19 -7.45 2.89 3.63
CA ILE A 19 -7.15 3.81 4.73
C ILE A 19 -5.65 3.92 4.95
N THR A 20 -4.95 2.78 4.99
CA THR A 20 -3.50 2.73 5.21
C THR A 20 -2.75 3.52 4.14
N PHE A 21 -3.06 3.29 2.86
CA PHE A 21 -2.33 3.87 1.74
C PHE A 21 -2.72 5.33 1.49
N VAL A 22 -4.00 5.70 1.67
CA VAL A 22 -4.46 7.09 1.53
C VAL A 22 -3.85 7.97 2.62
N LEU A 23 -3.87 7.53 3.88
CA LEU A 23 -3.24 8.30 4.96
C LEU A 23 -1.73 8.44 4.74
N SER A 24 -1.07 7.34 4.38
CA SER A 24 0.35 7.32 4.00
C SER A 24 0.67 8.28 2.84
N GLY A 25 -0.21 8.38 1.84
CA GLY A 25 -0.05 9.28 0.70
C GLY A 25 -0.27 10.75 1.06
N ILE A 26 -1.33 11.04 1.82
CA ILE A 26 -1.65 12.39 2.33
C ILE A 26 -0.47 12.93 3.13
N GLU A 27 0.05 12.17 4.09
CA GLU A 27 1.19 12.59 4.91
C GLU A 27 2.42 12.98 4.06
N LYS A 28 2.74 12.19 3.03
CA LYS A 28 3.84 12.49 2.11
C LYS A 28 3.60 13.74 1.27
N ILE A 29 2.37 13.97 0.80
CA ILE A 29 2.04 15.15 -0.02
C ILE A 29 2.13 16.42 0.82
N PHE A 30 1.58 16.41 2.03
CA PHE A 30 1.52 17.60 2.89
C PHE A 30 2.86 17.90 3.58
N ASP A 31 3.61 16.89 4.00
CA ASP A 31 4.95 17.06 4.60
C ASP A 31 6.04 16.31 3.83
N TRP A 32 6.23 16.68 2.57
CA TRP A 32 7.24 16.05 1.71
C TRP A 32 8.67 16.25 2.26
N LYS A 33 9.01 17.46 2.70
CA LYS A 33 10.37 17.79 3.15
C LYS A 33 10.72 17.09 4.47
N GLY A 34 9.78 17.01 5.41
CA GLY A 34 9.96 16.27 6.66
C GLY A 34 10.17 14.78 6.39
N ASN A 35 9.31 14.17 5.57
CA ASN A 35 9.43 12.76 5.18
C ASN A 35 10.76 12.45 4.50
N VAL A 36 11.18 13.25 3.51
CA VAL A 36 12.47 13.07 2.84
C VAL A 36 13.62 13.18 3.83
N THR A 37 13.58 14.12 4.76
CA THR A 37 14.64 14.31 5.76
C THR A 37 14.72 13.14 6.74
N PHE A 38 13.57 12.68 7.24
CA PHE A 38 13.45 11.52 8.11
C PHE A 38 14.01 10.27 7.45
N ILE A 39 13.56 9.96 6.23
CA ILE A 39 13.98 8.76 5.49
C ILE A 39 15.45 8.87 5.08
N LYS A 40 15.97 10.05 4.73
CA LYS A 40 17.42 10.22 4.50
C LYS A 40 18.25 9.89 5.73
N GLY A 41 17.79 10.25 6.92
CA GLY A 41 18.40 9.87 8.18
C GLY A 41 18.40 8.35 8.37
N HIS A 42 17.26 7.72 8.13
CA HIS A 42 17.07 6.26 8.22
C HIS A 42 17.99 5.49 7.25
N PHE A 43 18.12 5.99 6.02
CA PHE A 43 18.93 5.38 4.96
C PHE A 43 20.40 5.82 4.96
N LYS A 44 20.89 6.55 5.98
CA LYS A 44 22.24 7.16 5.97
C LYS A 44 23.37 6.18 5.63
N ASN A 45 23.25 4.93 6.08
CA ASN A 45 24.24 3.86 5.85
C ASN A 45 23.84 2.88 4.73
N SER A 46 22.78 3.18 3.99
CA SER A 46 22.25 2.36 2.90
C SER A 46 22.81 2.80 1.54
N PRO A 47 22.94 1.89 0.55
CA PRO A 47 23.28 2.25 -0.83
C PRO A 47 22.29 3.23 -1.46
N LEU A 48 21.06 3.34 -0.93
CA LEU A 48 19.99 4.16 -1.49
C LEU A 48 19.90 5.60 -0.93
N LYS A 49 20.84 6.00 -0.05
CA LYS A 49 20.81 7.29 0.67
C LYS A 49 20.63 8.54 -0.22
N ASN A 50 21.16 8.50 -1.45
CA ASN A 50 21.09 9.62 -2.39
C ASN A 50 19.81 9.62 -3.23
N SER A 51 19.13 8.48 -3.33
CA SER A 51 17.94 8.29 -4.16
C SER A 51 16.64 8.34 -3.35
N VAL A 52 16.70 8.65 -2.05
CA VAL A 52 15.54 8.70 -1.15
C VAL A 52 14.36 9.51 -1.71
N PRO A 53 14.55 10.74 -2.23
CA PRO A 53 13.41 11.51 -2.77
C PRO A 53 12.74 10.82 -3.96
N LEU A 54 13.52 10.16 -4.82
CA LEU A 54 13.00 9.43 -5.98
C LEU A 54 12.23 8.18 -5.54
N LEU A 55 12.78 7.41 -4.59
CA LEU A 55 12.12 6.22 -4.07
C LEU A 55 10.80 6.56 -3.38
N LEU A 56 10.79 7.65 -2.60
CA LEU A 56 9.58 8.14 -1.96
C LEU A 56 8.53 8.58 -3.00
N ALA A 57 8.96 9.17 -4.11
CA ALA A 57 8.05 9.62 -5.16
C ALA A 57 7.43 8.44 -5.92
N ILE A 58 8.24 7.43 -6.25
CA ILE A 58 7.76 6.18 -6.87
C ILE A 58 6.76 5.50 -5.94
N LEU A 59 7.08 5.39 -4.65
CA LEU A 59 6.19 4.78 -3.67
C LEU A 59 4.87 5.57 -3.57
N LEU A 60 4.93 6.90 -3.47
CA LEU A 60 3.74 7.75 -3.41
C LEU A 60 2.83 7.57 -4.64
N ILE A 61 3.41 7.51 -5.85
CA ILE A 61 2.63 7.28 -7.08
C ILE A 61 1.94 5.92 -7.03
N LEU A 62 2.66 4.87 -6.66
CA LEU A 62 2.07 3.53 -6.52
C LEU A 62 0.96 3.51 -5.47
N GLU A 63 1.16 4.19 -4.33
CA GLU A 63 0.18 4.24 -3.25
C GLU A 63 -1.12 4.94 -3.69
N ILE A 64 -1.00 6.05 -4.41
CA ILE A 64 -2.16 6.80 -4.93
C ILE A 64 -2.90 5.96 -5.97
N VAL A 65 -2.19 5.36 -6.93
CA VAL A 65 -2.80 4.54 -7.98
C VAL A 65 -3.50 3.32 -7.38
N ALA A 66 -2.84 2.60 -6.47
CA ALA A 66 -3.43 1.47 -5.76
C ALA A 66 -4.69 1.88 -5.00
N SER A 67 -4.65 3.01 -4.27
CA SER A 67 -5.79 3.52 -3.51
C SER A 67 -6.98 3.86 -4.41
N ILE A 68 -6.74 4.54 -5.53
CA ILE A 68 -7.80 4.90 -6.49
C ILE A 68 -8.44 3.63 -7.05
N LEU A 69 -7.64 2.66 -7.49
CA LEU A 69 -8.14 1.39 -8.03
C LEU A 69 -8.93 0.61 -6.98
N MET A 70 -8.46 0.52 -5.74
CA MET A 70 -9.19 -0.14 -4.67
C MET A 70 -10.53 0.57 -4.37
N ILE A 71 -10.59 1.91 -4.35
CA ILE A 71 -11.84 2.66 -4.14
C ILE A 71 -12.84 2.37 -5.27
N ILE A 72 -12.39 2.41 -6.53
CA ILE A 72 -13.22 2.07 -7.69
C ILE A 72 -13.67 0.61 -7.62
N GLY A 73 -12.76 -0.30 -7.23
CA GLY A 73 -13.02 -1.72 -7.07
C GLY A 73 -14.09 -2.00 -6.03
N VAL A 74 -14.06 -1.33 -4.88
CA VAL A 74 -15.13 -1.40 -3.87
C VAL A 74 -16.48 -1.03 -4.51
N TYR A 75 -16.55 0.09 -5.24
CA TYR A 75 -17.79 0.49 -5.93
C TYR A 75 -18.28 -0.55 -6.94
N GLN A 76 -17.38 -1.17 -7.71
CA GLN A 76 -17.72 -2.21 -8.67
C GLN A 76 -18.23 -3.50 -8.00
N ILE A 77 -17.63 -3.92 -6.89
CA ILE A 77 -18.09 -5.07 -6.11
C ILE A 77 -19.53 -4.85 -5.62
N TYR A 78 -19.90 -3.63 -5.22
CA TYR A 78 -21.27 -3.32 -4.78
C TYR A 78 -22.30 -3.26 -5.91
N THR A 79 -21.90 -2.86 -7.12
CA THR A 79 -22.83 -2.55 -8.23
C THR A 79 -22.93 -3.67 -9.25
N SER A 80 -21.84 -4.39 -9.49
CA SER A 80 -21.69 -5.35 -10.60
C SER A 80 -21.06 -6.68 -10.17
N GLU A 81 -20.69 -6.83 -8.89
CA GLU A 81 -19.95 -7.98 -8.34
C GLU A 81 -18.61 -8.27 -9.05
N ALA A 82 -18.15 -7.35 -9.92
CA ALA A 82 -16.86 -7.43 -10.59
C ALA A 82 -15.71 -7.13 -9.62
N LYS A 83 -14.67 -7.98 -9.65
CA LYS A 83 -13.54 -7.93 -8.72
C LYS A 83 -12.22 -7.46 -9.36
N GLU A 84 -12.17 -7.36 -10.68
CA GLU A 84 -10.92 -7.15 -11.45
C GLU A 84 -10.17 -5.89 -11.05
N ILE A 85 -10.85 -4.74 -10.95
CA ILE A 85 -10.18 -3.48 -10.58
C ILE A 85 -9.71 -3.50 -9.12
N ALA A 86 -10.50 -4.10 -8.23
CA ALA A 86 -10.12 -4.28 -6.83
C ALA A 86 -8.86 -5.15 -6.72
N LEU A 87 -8.78 -6.23 -7.49
CA LEU A 87 -7.64 -7.14 -7.53
C LEU A 87 -6.36 -6.42 -7.96
N ILE A 88 -6.41 -5.66 -9.07
CA ILE A 88 -5.26 -4.86 -9.54
C ILE A 88 -4.79 -3.87 -8.47
N GLY A 89 -5.75 -3.22 -7.77
CA GLY A 89 -5.43 -2.31 -6.67
C GLY A 89 -4.66 -2.99 -5.54
N ILE A 90 -5.13 -4.16 -5.08
CA ILE A 90 -4.47 -4.92 -4.02
C ILE A 90 -3.10 -5.45 -4.47
N GLU A 91 -2.96 -5.90 -5.72
CA GLU A 91 -1.67 -6.35 -6.28
C GLU A 91 -0.63 -5.22 -6.28
N LEU A 92 -1.04 -3.99 -6.64
CA LEU A 92 -0.17 -2.81 -6.52
C LEU A 92 0.18 -2.46 -5.08
N SER A 93 -0.74 -2.66 -4.13
CA SER A 93 -0.43 -2.56 -2.69
C SER A 93 0.63 -3.59 -2.27
N ALA A 94 0.53 -4.84 -2.76
CA ALA A 94 1.51 -5.88 -2.48
C ALA A 94 2.90 -5.50 -3.01
N ILE A 95 2.97 -4.98 -4.25
CA ILE A 95 4.21 -4.50 -4.86
C ILE A 95 4.80 -3.34 -4.04
N SER A 96 3.98 -2.40 -3.60
CA SER A 96 4.41 -1.27 -2.76
C SER A 96 5.01 -1.76 -1.43
N ILE A 97 4.39 -2.74 -0.79
CA ILE A 97 4.91 -3.35 0.45
C ILE A 97 6.25 -4.06 0.22
N ILE A 98 6.42 -4.74 -0.92
CA ILE A 98 7.70 -5.36 -1.29
C ILE A 98 8.79 -4.30 -1.46
N PHE A 99 8.49 -3.17 -2.11
CA PHE A 99 9.44 -2.05 -2.24
C PHE A 99 9.83 -1.48 -0.87
N MET A 100 8.86 -1.29 0.02
CA MET A 100 9.14 -0.87 1.39
C MET A 100 10.01 -1.89 2.13
N LEU A 101 9.72 -3.19 2.01
CA LEU A 101 10.50 -4.26 2.63
C LEU A 101 11.97 -4.24 2.19
N ILE A 102 12.21 -4.13 0.88
CA ILE A 102 13.56 -4.01 0.32
C ILE A 102 14.26 -2.78 0.90
N GLY A 103 13.56 -1.64 0.95
CA GLY A 103 14.07 -0.41 1.57
C GLY A 103 14.51 -0.63 3.02
N GLN A 104 13.65 -1.23 3.85
CA GLN A 104 13.96 -1.49 5.26
C GLN A 104 15.16 -2.44 5.43
N ARG A 105 15.26 -3.47 4.58
CA ARG A 105 16.41 -4.39 4.61
C ARG A 105 17.73 -3.71 4.22
N LEU A 106 17.70 -2.85 3.21
CA LEU A 106 18.88 -2.08 2.80
C LEU A 106 19.27 -1.01 3.84
N ALA A 107 18.31 -0.49 4.60
CA ALA A 107 18.54 0.37 5.76
C ALA A 107 18.96 -0.42 7.02
N LYS A 108 18.96 -1.76 6.98
CA LYS A 108 19.20 -2.66 8.12
C LYS A 108 18.19 -2.49 9.27
N ASP A 109 16.99 -2.01 8.96
CA ASP A 109 15.87 -1.94 9.89
C ASP A 109 15.07 -3.25 9.88
N TYR A 110 15.55 -4.22 10.66
CA TYR A 110 14.92 -5.53 10.78
C TYR A 110 13.54 -5.47 11.46
N PRO A 111 13.33 -4.69 12.53
CA PRO A 111 11.99 -4.52 13.12
C PRO A 111 10.98 -3.91 12.14
N GLY A 112 11.36 -2.86 11.40
CA GLY A 112 10.52 -2.26 10.37
C GLY A 112 10.21 -3.22 9.21
N ALA A 113 11.18 -4.04 8.80
CA ALA A 113 10.95 -5.08 7.81
C ALA A 113 9.98 -6.18 8.29
N MET A 114 10.02 -6.53 9.58
CA MET A 114 9.12 -7.52 10.18
C MET A 114 7.67 -7.02 10.25
N SER A 115 7.45 -5.75 10.63
CA SER A 115 6.10 -5.19 10.76
C SER A 115 5.35 -5.16 9.42
N LEU A 116 6.05 -4.94 8.31
CA LEU A 116 5.49 -5.02 6.95
C LEU A 116 4.96 -6.41 6.60
N GLY A 117 5.47 -7.47 7.24
CA GLY A 117 4.95 -8.83 7.05
C GLY A 117 3.48 -8.97 7.40
N VAL A 118 2.98 -8.23 8.40
CA VAL A 118 1.56 -8.26 8.79
C VAL A 118 0.68 -7.68 7.68
N TYR A 119 1.05 -6.51 7.15
CA TYR A 119 0.35 -5.88 6.03
C TYR A 119 0.41 -6.77 4.78
N PHE A 120 1.56 -7.39 4.51
CA PHE A 120 1.71 -8.29 3.37
C PHE A 120 0.81 -9.52 3.46
N MET A 121 0.68 -10.14 4.63
CA MET A 121 -0.24 -11.26 4.84
C MET A 121 -1.70 -10.87 4.59
N ILE A 122 -2.14 -9.72 5.11
CA ILE A 122 -3.51 -9.19 4.88
C ILE A 122 -3.72 -8.94 3.38
N THR A 123 -2.72 -8.36 2.72
CA THR A 123 -2.76 -8.06 1.29
C THR A 123 -2.88 -9.35 0.46
N LEU A 124 -2.09 -10.37 0.78
CA LEU A 124 -2.16 -11.68 0.10
C LEU A 124 -3.52 -12.37 0.28
N TRP A 125 -4.12 -12.26 1.46
CA TRP A 125 -5.48 -12.76 1.69
C TRP A 125 -6.50 -12.01 0.80
N GLY A 126 -6.34 -10.69 0.65
CA GLY A 126 -7.15 -9.90 -0.28
C GLY A 126 -6.99 -10.37 -1.72
N VAL A 127 -5.76 -10.60 -2.19
CA VAL A 127 -5.49 -11.14 -3.54
C VAL A 127 -6.18 -12.49 -3.72
N TYR A 128 -6.02 -13.41 -2.76
CA TYR A 128 -6.61 -14.74 -2.84
C TYR A 128 -8.14 -14.72 -2.95
N LEU A 129 -8.81 -13.88 -2.15
CA LEU A 129 -10.27 -13.78 -2.18
C LEU A 129 -10.80 -13.11 -3.46
N LEU A 130 -10.09 -12.10 -3.97
CA LEU A 130 -10.51 -11.39 -5.18
C LEU A 130 -10.19 -12.17 -6.47
N ASN A 131 -9.18 -13.04 -6.44
CA ASN A 131 -8.79 -13.91 -7.54
C ASN A 131 -9.56 -15.25 -7.54
N SER A 132 -10.87 -15.18 -7.29
CA SER A 132 -11.79 -16.34 -7.24
C SER A 132 -13.10 -16.10 -7.97
#